data_AF-A0A9E2Q873-F1
#
_entry.id   AF-A0A9E2Q873-F1
#
_cell.length_a   1.000
_cell.length_b   1.000
_cell.length_c   1.000
_cell.angle_alpha   90.00
_cell.angle_beta   90.00
_cell.angle_gamma   90.00
#
_symmetry.space_group_name_H-M   'P 1'
#
loop_
_entity.id
_entity.type
_entity.pdbx_description
1 polymer ?
#
loop_
_entity_poly.entity_id
_entity_poly.type
_entity_poly.pdbx_seq_one_letter_code
_entity_poly.pdbx_strand_id
1 'polypeptide(L)'
;MMDRQSRHRKPRQVGPGGKGVELGDMARDNYKARLTKGLLGVGLGEGYIVEVVNFRSKRVIRRELFDEQEDARDELNIIREDIKDLTTDEFRKKYLQPVD
;
A
#
# COMPACT_ATOMS: atom_id res chain seq x y z
N MET A 1 -52.20 -3.18 -17.84
CA MET A 1 -51.43 -4.02 -18.78
C MET A 1 -50.12 -3.29 -19.08
N MET A 2 -49.05 -4.08 -19.18
CA MET A 2 -47.65 -3.67 -19.21
C MET A 2 -47.30 -2.90 -20.49
N ASP A 3 -46.30 -2.01 -20.46
CA ASP A 3 -45.18 -2.08 -21.41
C ASP A 3 -43.94 -1.32 -20.92
N ARG A 4 -42.87 -2.08 -20.72
CA ARG A 4 -41.57 -1.65 -20.20
C ARG A 4 -40.76 -1.11 -21.38
N GLN A 5 -40.52 0.20 -21.43
CA GLN A 5 -39.53 0.75 -22.35
C GLN A 5 -38.12 0.32 -21.93
N SER A 6 -37.58 -0.59 -22.74
CA SER A 6 -36.23 -1.12 -22.75
C SER A 6 -35.19 0.01 -22.85
N ARG A 7 -34.58 0.36 -21.72
CA ARG A 7 -33.32 1.11 -21.70
C ARG A 7 -32.23 0.19 -22.23
N HIS A 8 -31.83 0.37 -23.48
CA HIS A 8 -30.56 -0.13 -23.99
C HIS A 8 -29.41 0.55 -23.22
N ARG A 9 -29.04 -0.01 -22.06
CA ARG A 9 -27.72 0.22 -21.47
C ARG A 9 -26.72 -0.50 -22.37
N LYS A 10 -25.93 0.26 -23.12
CA LYS A 10 -24.68 -0.27 -23.70
C LYS A 10 -23.88 -0.90 -22.56
N PRO A 11 -23.43 -2.16 -22.68
CA PRO A 11 -22.50 -2.71 -21.71
C PRO A 11 -21.22 -1.89 -21.79
N ARG A 12 -20.89 -1.21 -20.69
CA ARG A 12 -19.55 -0.65 -20.48
C ARG A 12 -18.61 -1.85 -20.53
N GLN A 13 -17.85 -1.99 -21.61
CA GLN A 13 -16.75 -2.95 -21.68
C GLN A 13 -15.84 -2.69 -20.48
N VAL A 14 -15.99 -3.52 -19.45
CA VAL A 14 -15.00 -3.73 -18.41
C VAL A 14 -13.95 -4.61 -19.05
N GLY A 15 -12.98 -3.97 -19.72
CA GLY A 15 -11.70 -4.61 -20.00
C GLY A 15 -11.05 -5.05 -18.68
N PRO A 16 -10.23 -6.10 -18.69
CA PRO A 16 -9.56 -6.56 -17.48
C PRO A 16 -8.54 -5.49 -17.06
N GLY A 17 -8.57 -5.12 -15.78
CA GLY A 17 -7.59 -4.20 -15.18
C GLY A 17 -8.04 -2.75 -15.21
N GLY A 18 -8.66 -2.31 -14.12
CA GLY A 18 -9.02 -0.91 -13.90
C GLY A 18 -7.83 0.00 -14.18
N LYS A 19 -8.11 1.16 -14.80
CA LYS A 19 -7.16 2.24 -15.08
C LYS A 19 -6.25 2.44 -13.86
N GLY A 20 -5.07 1.82 -13.92
CA GLY A 20 -4.03 1.95 -12.92
C GLY A 20 -3.60 3.40 -12.93
N VAL A 21 -3.48 3.98 -11.76
CA VAL A 21 -2.57 5.11 -11.59
C VAL A 21 -1.25 4.63 -12.21
N GLU A 22 -0.80 5.21 -13.32
CA GLU A 22 0.49 4.84 -13.91
C GLU A 22 1.49 4.90 -12.77
N LEU A 23 2.12 3.77 -12.47
CA LEU A 23 3.12 3.70 -11.43
C LEU A 23 4.39 4.25 -12.03
N GLY A 24 5.11 5.10 -11.30
CA GLY A 24 6.47 5.45 -11.72
C GLY A 24 7.32 4.20 -11.74
N ASP A 25 8.32 4.14 -12.62
CA ASP A 25 9.11 2.93 -12.82
C ASP A 25 9.86 2.52 -11.54
N MET A 26 10.28 3.50 -10.73
CA MET A 26 10.98 3.28 -9.46
C MET A 26 10.04 3.32 -8.25
N ALA A 27 10.35 2.54 -7.22
CA ALA A 27 9.54 2.51 -6.00
C ALA A 27 9.45 3.88 -5.31
N ARG A 28 10.55 4.66 -5.30
CA ARG A 28 10.59 6.04 -4.78
C ARG A 28 9.59 7.00 -5.43
N ASP A 29 9.14 6.70 -6.65
CA ASP A 29 8.20 7.54 -7.38
C ASP A 29 6.75 7.29 -6.95
N ASN A 30 6.51 6.28 -6.11
CA ASN A 30 5.18 5.83 -5.71
C ASN A 30 5.02 5.69 -4.19
N TYR A 31 6.09 5.32 -3.48
CA TYR A 31 6.04 4.91 -2.09
C TYR A 31 6.93 5.75 -1.17
N LYS A 32 6.53 5.81 0.09
CA LYS A 32 7.33 6.35 1.19
C LYS A 32 7.12 5.51 2.44
N ALA A 33 8.20 5.27 3.18
CA ALA A 33 8.12 4.65 4.50
C ALA A 33 8.24 5.72 5.61
N ARG A 34 7.44 5.57 6.66
CA ARG A 34 7.48 6.43 7.85
C ARG A 34 7.34 5.62 9.12
N LEU A 35 7.98 6.14 10.17
CA LEU A 35 7.86 5.64 11.53
C LEU A 35 6.92 6.55 12.31
N THR A 36 5.96 5.96 13.00
CA THR A 36 5.01 6.65 13.87
C THR A 36 4.98 5.95 15.22
N LYS A 37 4.76 6.69 16.30
CA LYS A 37 4.41 6.07 17.58
C LYS A 37 2.94 5.66 17.53
N GLY A 38 2.65 4.44 17.96
CA GLY A 38 1.31 3.88 17.97
C GLY A 38 1.00 3.18 19.29
N LEU A 39 -0.27 3.03 19.60
CA LEU A 39 -0.70 2.20 20.73
C LEU A 39 -0.76 0.75 20.27
N LEU A 40 -0.10 -0.15 21.00
CA LEU A 40 -0.07 -1.59 20.70
C LEU A 40 -1.45 -2.26 20.95
N GLY A 41 -2.34 -1.58 21.68
CA GLY A 41 -3.66 -2.07 22.07
C GLY A 41 -3.94 -1.80 23.56
N VAL A 42 -5.17 -2.08 24.01
CA VAL A 42 -5.53 -1.92 25.43
C VAL A 42 -4.75 -2.94 26.26
N GLY A 43 -3.78 -2.47 27.04
CA GLY A 43 -2.99 -3.29 27.96
C GLY A 43 -1.58 -3.67 27.51
N LEU A 44 -1.21 -3.38 26.25
CA LEU A 44 0.13 -3.69 25.72
C LEU A 44 1.10 -2.49 25.74
N GLY A 45 0.58 -1.27 25.95
CA GLY A 45 1.39 -0.05 26.05
C GLY A 45 1.59 0.68 24.74
N GLU A 46 2.67 1.48 24.69
CA GLU A 46 3.11 2.21 23.49
C GLU A 46 4.09 1.36 22.69
N GLY A 47 4.03 1.48 21.36
CA GLY A 47 4.97 0.86 20.44
C GLY A 47 5.21 1.73 19.22
N TYR A 48 5.84 1.13 18.23
CA TYR A 48 6.31 1.80 17.02
C TYR A 48 5.67 1.16 15.80
N ILE A 49 5.16 1.99 14.90
CA ILE A 49 4.51 1.55 13.68
C ILE A 49 5.34 2.01 12.50
N VAL A 50 5.80 1.06 11.70
CA VAL A 50 6.37 1.31 10.38
C VAL A 50 5.24 1.22 9.35
N GLU A 51 5.05 2.29 8.60
CA GLU A 51 4.03 2.37 7.56
C GLU A 51 4.66 2.61 6.20
N VAL A 52 4.22 1.85 5.21
CA VAL A 52 4.45 2.14 3.81
C VAL A 52 3.22 2.80 3.25
N VAL A 53 3.39 3.98 2.66
CA VAL A 53 2.32 4.78 2.07
C VAL A 53 2.56 4.90 0.58
N ASN A 54 1.55 4.60 -0.22
CA ASN A 54 1.53 5.01 -1.62
C ASN A 54 1.00 6.45 -1.69
N PHE A 55 1.87 7.42 -1.97
CA PHE A 55 1.49 8.84 -1.90
C PHE A 55 0.63 9.29 -3.08
N ARG A 56 0.65 8.58 -4.21
CA ARG A 56 -0.25 8.86 -5.36
C ARG A 56 -1.70 8.55 -5.01
N SER A 57 -1.94 7.44 -4.34
CA SER A 57 -3.27 7.03 -3.86
C SER A 57 -3.60 7.56 -2.46
N LYS A 58 -2.61 8.10 -1.72
CA LYS A 58 -2.69 8.51 -0.32
C LYS A 58 -3.13 7.39 0.63
N ARG A 59 -2.81 6.13 0.30
CA ARG A 59 -3.18 4.95 1.10
C ARG A 59 -1.97 4.34 1.79
N VAL A 60 -2.17 3.93 3.04
CA VAL A 60 -1.26 3.00 3.72
C VAL A 60 -1.46 1.62 3.10
N ILE A 61 -0.37 0.99 2.66
CA ILE A 61 -0.40 -0.30 1.95
C ILE A 61 0.23 -1.43 2.77
N ARG A 62 1.14 -1.10 3.69
CA ARG A 62 1.70 -1.99 4.70
C ARG A 62 1.78 -1.23 6.01
N ARG A 63 1.44 -1.89 7.10
CA ARG A 63 1.59 -1.39 8.46
C ARG A 63 2.12 -2.53 9.31
N GLU A 64 3.21 -2.28 10.00
CA GLU A 64 3.86 -3.25 10.88
C GLU A 64 4.15 -2.62 12.23
N LEU A 65 3.95 -3.41 13.28
CA LEU A 65 4.00 -3.00 14.67
C LEU A 65 5.24 -3.60 15.32
N PHE A 66 5.95 -2.78 16.08
CA PHE A 66 7.18 -3.13 16.78
C PHE A 66 7.08 -2.67 18.23
N ASP A 67 7.53 -3.52 19.14
CA ASP A 67 7.59 -3.19 20.57
C ASP A 67 8.79 -2.28 20.86
N GLU A 68 9.92 -2.51 20.17
CA GLU A 68 11.17 -1.77 20.35
C GLU A 68 11.41 -0.72 19.27
N GLN A 69 11.98 0.42 19.68
CA GLN A 69 12.27 1.53 18.75
C GLN A 69 13.37 1.18 17.75
N GLU A 70 14.38 0.43 18.17
CA GLU A 70 15.54 0.10 17.36
C GLU A 70 15.14 -0.82 16.21
N ASP A 71 14.41 -1.90 16.50
CA ASP A 71 13.83 -2.80 15.48
C ASP A 71 12.99 -2.03 14.45
N ALA A 72 12.13 -1.13 14.92
CA ALA A 72 11.30 -0.32 14.04
C ALA A 72 12.13 0.63 13.14
N ARG A 73 13.28 1.11 13.63
CA ARG A 73 14.19 1.95 12.86
C ARG A 73 14.97 1.14 11.85
N ASP A 74 15.41 -0.05 12.22
CA ASP A 74 16.14 -0.94 11.31
C ASP A 74 15.25 -1.38 10.16
N GLU A 75 14.03 -1.83 10.43
CA GLU A 75 13.06 -2.15 9.38
C GLU A 75 12.74 -0.92 8.51
N LEU A 76 12.54 0.26 9.12
CA LEU A 76 12.31 1.49 8.37
C LEU A 76 13.47 1.80 7.41
N ASN A 77 14.71 1.60 7.85
CA ASN A 77 15.90 1.85 7.03
C ASN A 77 16.01 0.85 5.88
N ILE A 78 15.76 -0.43 6.13
CA ILE A 78 15.71 -1.46 5.09
C ILE A 78 14.69 -1.09 4.02
N ILE A 79 13.46 -0.76 4.42
CA ILE A 79 12.40 -0.38 3.47
C ILE A 79 12.79 0.90 2.71
N ARG A 80 13.47 1.86 3.34
CA ARG A 80 13.89 3.11 2.68
C ARG A 80 14.93 2.88 1.60
N GLU A 81 15.93 2.04 1.86
CA GLU A 81 16.91 1.67 0.84
C GLU A 81 16.22 0.89 -0.29
N ASP A 82 15.32 -0.03 0.02
CA ASP A 82 14.54 -0.74 -0.99
C ASP A 82 13.67 0.21 -1.84
N ILE A 83 13.03 1.21 -1.24
CA ILE A 83 12.26 2.22 -1.99
C ILE A 83 13.17 2.98 -2.96
N LYS A 84 14.42 3.23 -2.56
CA LYS A 84 15.38 3.99 -3.34
C LYS A 84 15.95 3.17 -4.50
N ASP A 85 16.22 1.89 -4.27
CA ASP A 85 16.98 1.05 -5.18
C ASP A 85 16.11 0.13 -6.05
N LEU A 86 14.92 -0.26 -5.60
CA LEU A 86 14.05 -1.19 -6.33
C LEU A 86 13.14 -0.49 -7.34
N THR A 87 12.80 -1.25 -8.40
CA THR A 87 11.67 -0.91 -9.27
C THR A 87 10.35 -1.05 -8.51
N THR A 88 9.30 -0.41 -9.03
CA THR A 88 7.97 -0.52 -8.41
C THR A 88 7.47 -1.96 -8.33
N ASP A 89 7.69 -2.77 -9.36
CA ASP A 89 7.19 -4.15 -9.36
C ASP A 89 7.97 -5.06 -8.40
N GLU A 90 9.29 -4.90 -8.29
CA GLU A 90 10.10 -5.60 -7.29
C GLU A 90 9.68 -5.25 -5.87
N PHE A 91 9.51 -3.95 -5.59
CA PHE A 91 9.05 -3.50 -4.29
C PHE A 91 7.67 -4.07 -3.93
N ARG A 92 6.73 -4.08 -4.88
CA ARG A 92 5.39 -4.68 -4.69
C ARG A 92 5.48 -6.17 -4.45
N LYS A 93 6.33 -6.89 -5.17
CA LYS A 93 6.55 -8.33 -4.97
C LYS A 93 7.08 -8.63 -3.58
N LYS A 94 8.04 -7.83 -3.10
CA LYS A 94 8.65 -8.00 -1.78
C LYS A 94 7.72 -7.66 -0.62
N TYR A 95 6.92 -6.61 -0.74
CA TYR A 95 6.19 -6.04 0.42
C TYR A 95 4.66 -6.10 0.36
N LEU A 96 4.06 -6.30 -0.82
CA LEU A 96 2.60 -6.20 -1.01
C LEU A 96 1.94 -7.47 -1.52
N GLN A 97 2.71 -8.47 -1.95
CA GLN A 97 2.12 -9.76 -2.30
C GLN A 97 1.86 -10.55 -1.02
N PRO A 98 0.69 -11.20 -0.89
CA PRO A 98 0.48 -12.16 0.18
C PRO A 98 1.54 -13.26 0.02
N VAL A 99 2.23 -13.57 1.11
CA VAL A 99 2.94 -14.84 1.21
C VAL A 99 1.83 -15.89 1.30
N ASP A 100 1.71 -16.74 0.29
CA ASP A 100 0.78 -17.89 0.29
C ASP A 100 0.95 -18.76 1.55
#